data_AF-A0A7X5V703-F1
#
_entry.id   AF-A0A7X5V703-F1
#
_cell.length_a   1.000
_cell.length_b   1.000
_cell.length_c   1.000
_cell.angle_alpha   90.00
_cell.angle_beta   90.00
_cell.angle_gamma   90.00
#
_symmetry.space_group_name_H-M   'P 1'
#
loop_
_entity.id
_entity.type
_entity.pdbx_description
1 polymer ?
#
loop_
_entity_poly.entity_id
_entity_poly.type
_entity_poly.pdbx_seq_one_letter_code
_entity_poly.pdbx_strand_id
1 'polypeptide(L)'
;MEYAEFEAEYKRVSEVILNGRGGRDLTADVARLRVLAAQIDDEDDREDALLEVSGIEYVLAQGPGEPPTENILQARKAYAEADRNDGTPAERLARAEQGIQALMRIQNATPDEKAAIGSMEHTLRMLAGALRLVAADHLAQTAE
;
A
#
# COMPACT_ATOMS: atom_id res chain seq x y z
N MET A 1 -8.22 20.00 -7.81
CA MET A 1 -7.90 19.22 -6.59
C MET A 1 -6.54 18.58 -6.78
N GLU A 2 -5.78 18.39 -5.71
CA GLU A 2 -4.48 17.70 -5.74
C GLU A 2 -4.66 16.18 -5.65
N TYR A 3 -3.78 15.40 -6.30
CA TYR A 3 -3.80 13.94 -6.25
C TYR A 3 -3.77 13.39 -4.82
N ALA A 4 -3.03 14.03 -3.92
CA ALA A 4 -2.90 13.62 -2.52
C ALA A 4 -4.25 13.62 -1.76
N GLU A 5 -5.18 14.51 -2.11
CA GLU A 5 -6.51 14.53 -1.50
C GLU A 5 -7.37 13.35 -1.98
N PHE A 6 -7.31 13.04 -3.28
CA PHE A 6 -7.93 11.85 -3.85
C PHE A 6 -7.34 10.57 -3.25
N GLU A 7 -6.02 10.47 -3.17
CA GLU A 7 -5.30 9.30 -2.66
C GLU A 7 -5.71 8.96 -1.22
N ALA A 8 -5.94 9.97 -0.38
CA ALA A 8 -6.41 9.77 0.98
C ALA A 8 -7.80 9.10 1.04
N GLU A 9 -8.75 9.50 0.19
CA GLU A 9 -10.05 8.86 0.10
C GLU A 9 -9.98 7.49 -0.56
N TYR A 10 -9.16 7.34 -1.60
CA TYR A 10 -8.92 6.06 -2.27
C TYR A 10 -8.38 5.01 -1.29
N LYS A 11 -7.40 5.37 -0.45
CA LYS A 11 -6.85 4.49 0.58
C LYS A 11 -7.92 4.00 1.56
N ARG A 12 -8.82 4.88 2.01
CA ARG A 12 -9.93 4.49 2.91
C ARG A 12 -10.87 3.46 2.28
N VAL A 13 -11.25 3.64 1.02
CA VAL A 13 -12.12 2.68 0.32
C VAL A 13 -11.40 1.36 0.09
N SER A 14 -10.14 1.43 -0.34
CA SER A 14 -9.28 0.26 -0.56
C SER A 14 -9.08 -0.55 0.72
N GLU A 15 -8.91 0.09 1.87
CA GLU A 15 -8.83 -0.61 3.17
C GLU A 15 -10.09 -1.42 3.48
N VAL A 16 -11.28 -0.90 3.20
CA VAL A 16 -12.53 -1.64 3.39
C VAL A 16 -12.58 -2.86 2.47
N ILE A 17 -12.13 -2.72 1.22
CA ILE A 17 -12.06 -3.82 0.25
C ILE A 17 -11.09 -4.88 0.73
N LEU A 18 -9.88 -4.47 1.09
CA LEU A 18 -8.82 -5.35 1.57
C LEU A 18 -9.27 -6.13 2.81
N ASN A 19 -9.99 -5.48 3.73
CA ASN A 19 -10.49 -6.12 4.96
C ASN A 19 -11.77 -6.95 4.76
N GLY A 20 -12.13 -7.31 3.52
CA GLY A 20 -13.19 -8.27 3.21
C GLY A 20 -14.58 -7.67 3.07
N ARG A 21 -14.71 -6.33 3.02
CA ARG A 21 -15.96 -5.54 2.90
C ARG A 21 -17.04 -5.78 3.96
N GLY A 22 -17.05 -6.93 4.64
CA GLY A 22 -18.09 -7.32 5.60
C GLY A 22 -19.51 -7.30 5.00
N GLY A 23 -19.65 -7.48 3.69
CA GLY A 23 -20.93 -7.32 2.99
C GLY A 23 -21.41 -5.88 2.79
N ARG A 24 -20.57 -4.87 3.08
CA ARG A 24 -20.85 -3.46 2.77
C ARG A 24 -20.93 -3.24 1.27
N ASP A 25 -21.98 -2.55 0.84
CA ASP A 25 -22.09 -1.99 -0.50
C ASP A 25 -21.18 -0.75 -0.61
N LEU A 26 -20.24 -0.79 -1.56
CA LEU A 26 -19.28 0.29 -1.82
C LEU A 26 -19.63 1.09 -3.09
N THR A 27 -20.76 0.85 -3.74
CA THR A 27 -21.14 1.55 -4.98
C THR A 27 -21.14 3.07 -4.82
N ALA A 28 -21.68 3.58 -3.70
CA ALA A 28 -21.69 5.01 -3.42
C ALA A 28 -20.28 5.58 -3.16
N ASP A 29 -19.42 4.80 -2.52
CA ASP A 29 -18.04 5.21 -2.23
C ASP A 29 -17.21 5.27 -3.51
N VAL A 30 -17.37 4.29 -4.41
CA VAL A 30 -16.71 4.29 -5.73
C VAL A 30 -17.22 5.42 -6.62
N ALA A 31 -18.52 5.68 -6.64
CA ALA A 31 -19.07 6.82 -7.37
C ALA A 31 -18.47 8.15 -6.88
N ARG A 32 -18.24 8.28 -5.56
CA ARG A 32 -17.57 9.45 -4.98
C ARG A 32 -16.12 9.55 -5.43
N LEU A 33 -15.36 8.46 -5.40
CA LEU A 33 -13.97 8.45 -5.88
C LEU A 33 -13.88 8.86 -7.34
N ARG A 34 -14.81 8.43 -8.19
CA ARG A 34 -14.85 8.83 -9.61
C ARG A 34 -15.06 10.33 -9.80
N VAL A 35 -15.92 10.93 -8.97
CA VAL A 35 -16.13 12.39 -8.97
C VAL A 35 -14.89 13.13 -8.49
N LEU A 36 -14.21 12.64 -7.44
CA LEU A 36 -12.98 13.23 -6.91
C LEU A 36 -11.85 13.15 -7.95
N ALA A 37 -11.65 11.99 -8.57
CA ALA A 37 -10.66 11.81 -9.64
C ALA A 37 -10.88 12.81 -10.79
N ALA A 38 -12.13 13.01 -11.23
CA ALA A 38 -12.45 13.97 -12.29
C ALA A 38 -12.22 15.44 -11.92
N GLN A 39 -12.04 15.76 -10.63
CA GLN A 39 -11.73 17.11 -10.13
C GLN A 39 -10.23 17.36 -9.96
N ILE A 40 -9.37 16.38 -10.26
CA ILE A 40 -7.93 16.56 -10.24
C ILE A 40 -7.52 17.48 -11.39
N ASP A 41 -6.72 18.49 -11.06
CA ASP A 41 -6.39 19.59 -11.98
C ASP A 41 -5.40 19.13 -13.06
N ASP A 42 -4.36 18.40 -12.65
CA ASP A 42 -3.37 17.80 -13.54
C ASP A 42 -3.98 16.64 -14.36
N GLU A 43 -3.59 16.54 -15.62
CA GLU A 43 -4.17 15.55 -16.55
C GLU A 43 -3.62 14.15 -16.31
N ASP A 44 -2.31 14.01 -16.09
CA ASP A 44 -1.66 12.73 -15.86
C ASP A 44 -2.15 12.14 -14.52
N ASP A 45 -2.15 12.96 -13.45
CA ASP A 45 -2.67 12.56 -12.14
C ASP A 45 -4.16 12.17 -12.19
N ARG A 46 -4.96 12.86 -13.03
CA ARG A 46 -6.38 12.53 -13.22
C ARG A 46 -6.57 11.20 -13.93
N GLU A 47 -5.76 10.89 -14.94
CA GLU A 47 -5.79 9.61 -15.63
C GLU A 47 -5.41 8.46 -14.69
N ASP A 48 -4.35 8.62 -13.91
CA ASP A 48 -3.91 7.65 -12.90
C ASP A 48 -5.01 7.40 -11.86
N ALA A 49 -5.63 8.46 -11.33
CA ALA A 49 -6.73 8.34 -10.38
C ALA A 49 -7.94 7.59 -10.97
N LEU A 50 -8.30 7.85 -12.23
CA LEU A 50 -9.40 7.14 -12.90
C LEU A 50 -9.08 5.66 -13.15
N LEU A 51 -7.82 5.34 -13.42
CA LEU A 51 -7.34 3.97 -13.56
C LEU A 51 -7.44 3.22 -12.22
N GLU A 52 -7.02 3.86 -11.12
CA GLU A 52 -7.15 3.31 -9.77
C GLU A 52 -8.62 3.03 -9.40
N VAL A 53 -9.54 3.95 -9.69
CA VAL A 53 -10.98 3.75 -9.48
C VAL A 53 -11.50 2.56 -10.29
N SER A 54 -11.07 2.42 -11.54
CA SER A 54 -11.45 1.30 -12.41
C SER A 54 -10.94 -0.05 -11.86
N GLY A 55 -9.76 -0.05 -11.24
CA GLY A 55 -9.23 -1.21 -10.54
C GLY A 55 -10.12 -1.66 -9.37
N ILE A 56 -10.63 -0.71 -8.58
CA ILE A 56 -11.61 -1.00 -7.53
C ILE A 56 -12.90 -1.58 -8.13
N GLU A 57 -13.46 -0.96 -9.18
CA GLU A 57 -14.68 -1.43 -9.85
C GLU A 57 -14.52 -2.89 -10.32
N TYR A 58 -13.37 -3.22 -10.90
CA TYR A 58 -13.05 -4.58 -11.31
C TYR A 58 -13.04 -5.55 -10.14
N VAL A 59 -12.38 -5.22 -9.02
CA VAL A 59 -12.35 -6.06 -7.82
C VAL A 59 -13.75 -6.24 -7.22
N LEU A 60 -14.59 -5.20 -7.23
CA LEU A 60 -15.96 -5.30 -6.74
C LEU A 60 -16.81 -6.24 -7.60
N ALA A 61 -16.62 -6.21 -8.93
CA ALA A 61 -17.33 -7.05 -9.88
C ALA A 61 -17.03 -8.55 -9.74
N GLN A 62 -15.85 -8.92 -9.20
CA GLN A 62 -15.50 -10.32 -8.90
C GLN A 62 -16.29 -10.89 -7.70
N GLY A 63 -17.14 -10.09 -7.05
CA GLY A 63 -17.91 -10.50 -5.87
C GLY A 63 -17.12 -10.37 -4.57
N PRO A 64 -17.75 -10.58 -3.40
CA PRO A 64 -17.07 -10.50 -2.11
C PRO A 64 -16.04 -11.63 -2.03
N GLY A 65 -14.75 -11.27 -2.13
CA GLY A 65 -13.67 -12.19 -1.79
C GLY A 65 -13.81 -12.65 -0.33
N GLU A 66 -13.27 -13.81 -0.01
CA GLU A 66 -13.18 -14.24 1.38
C GLU A 66 -12.44 -13.18 2.21
N PRO A 67 -12.90 -12.90 3.44
CA PRO A 67 -12.21 -11.96 4.29
C PRO A 67 -10.77 -12.46 4.52
N PRO A 68 -9.80 -11.54 4.57
CA PRO A 68 -8.41 -11.92 4.81
C PRO A 68 -8.30 -12.67 6.14
N THR A 69 -7.47 -13.70 6.15
CA THR A 69 -7.12 -14.41 7.38
C THR A 69 -6.32 -13.50 8.32
N GLU A 70 -6.23 -13.91 9.59
CA GLU A 70 -5.43 -13.20 10.60
C GLU A 70 -3.96 -13.03 10.17
N ASN A 71 -3.38 -14.02 9.49
CA ASN A 71 -2.01 -13.96 8.96
C ASN A 71 -1.86 -12.82 7.93
N ILE A 72 -2.81 -12.69 7.01
CA ILE A 72 -2.80 -11.63 5.99
C ILE A 72 -3.05 -10.26 6.62
N LEU A 73 -3.93 -10.16 7.60
CA LEU A 73 -4.18 -8.93 8.33
C LEU A 73 -2.92 -8.46 9.08
N GLN A 74 -2.25 -9.37 9.78
CA GLN A 74 -0.97 -9.09 10.46
C GLN A 74 0.11 -8.67 9.47
N ALA A 75 0.21 -9.36 8.33
CA ALA A 75 1.18 -9.03 7.28
C ALA A 75 0.94 -7.63 6.71
N ARG A 76 -0.30 -7.31 6.35
CA ARG A 76 -0.67 -5.99 5.83
C ARG A 76 -0.38 -4.88 6.83
N LYS A 77 -0.66 -5.10 8.12
CA LYS A 77 -0.35 -4.12 9.16
C LYS A 77 1.15 -3.89 9.29
N ALA A 78 1.95 -4.95 9.30
CA ALA A 78 3.40 -4.85 9.34
C ALA A 78 3.97 -4.14 8.11
N TYR A 79 3.44 -4.46 6.94
CA TYR A 79 3.82 -3.82 5.68
C TYR A 79 3.47 -2.32 5.67
N ALA A 80 2.22 -1.97 6.00
CA ALA A 80 1.75 -0.59 5.96
C ALA A 80 2.55 0.34 6.89
N GLU A 81 2.90 -0.15 8.08
CA GLU A 81 3.77 0.60 8.97
C GLU A 81 5.19 0.74 8.38
N ALA A 82 5.75 -0.34 7.83
CA ALA A 82 7.09 -0.36 7.26
C ALA A 82 7.27 0.52 6.02
N ASP A 83 6.22 0.69 5.21
CA ASP A 83 6.24 1.42 3.94
C ASP A 83 5.97 2.92 4.08
N ARG A 84 5.74 3.42 5.31
CA ARG A 84 5.51 4.85 5.54
C ARG A 84 6.65 5.71 5.00
N ASN A 85 6.30 6.75 4.24
CA ASN A 85 7.24 7.68 3.60
C ASN A 85 7.68 8.84 4.50
N ASP A 86 7.45 8.76 5.81
CA ASP A 86 7.80 9.80 6.78
C ASP A 86 9.13 9.51 7.49
N GLY A 87 9.77 10.58 8.00
CA GLY A 87 11.05 10.51 8.69
C GLY A 87 12.26 10.60 7.76
N THR A 88 13.44 10.51 8.35
CA THR A 88 14.73 10.51 7.66
C THR A 88 14.95 9.19 6.89
N PRO A 89 15.83 9.16 5.87
CA PRO A 89 16.18 7.92 5.18
C PRO A 89 16.63 6.80 6.12
N ALA A 90 17.35 7.12 7.20
CA ALA A 90 17.80 6.15 8.20
C ALA A 90 16.64 5.58 9.03
N GLU A 91 15.70 6.42 9.46
CA GLU A 91 14.50 5.97 10.18
C GLU A 91 13.61 5.10 9.30
N ARG A 92 13.43 5.49 8.03
CA ARG A 92 12.69 4.70 7.04
C ARG A 92 13.36 3.35 6.78
N LEU A 93 14.69 3.31 6.69
CA LEU A 93 15.44 2.06 6.53
C LEU A 93 15.23 1.14 7.73
N ALA A 94 15.38 1.66 8.95
CA ALA A 94 15.17 0.89 10.17
C ALA A 94 13.74 0.33 10.24
N ARG A 95 12.73 1.12 9.83
CA ARG A 95 11.34 0.68 9.79
C ARG A 95 11.10 -0.41 8.75
N ALA A 96 11.66 -0.27 7.54
CA ALA A 96 11.59 -1.29 6.50
C ALA A 96 12.22 -2.62 6.96
N GLU A 97 13.39 -2.57 7.61
CA GLU A 97 14.06 -3.74 8.17
C GLU A 97 13.25 -4.42 9.27
N GLN A 98 12.63 -3.65 10.16
CA GLN A 98 11.71 -4.18 11.18
C GLN A 98 10.48 -4.83 10.55
N GLY A 99 9.91 -4.23 9.50
CA GLY A 99 8.80 -4.77 8.72
C GLY A 99 9.13 -6.13 8.11
N ILE A 100 10.29 -6.26 7.45
CA ILE A 100 10.77 -7.54 6.90
C ILE A 100 10.84 -8.61 7.99
N GLN A 101 11.42 -8.29 9.15
CA GLN A 101 11.50 -9.23 10.26
C GLN A 101 10.12 -9.60 10.83
N ALA A 102 9.17 -8.66 10.86
CA ALA A 102 7.80 -8.94 11.28
C ALA A 102 7.10 -9.91 10.32
N LEU A 103 7.22 -9.68 9.00
CA LEU A 103 6.65 -10.57 7.98
C LEU A 103 7.22 -11.98 8.05
N MET A 104 8.54 -12.11 8.24
CA MET A 104 9.22 -13.41 8.37
C MET A 104 8.80 -14.21 9.62
N ARG A 105 8.26 -13.56 10.65
CA ARG A 105 7.79 -14.22 11.88
C ARG A 105 6.36 -14.74 11.78
N ILE A 106 5.62 -14.42 10.73
CA ILE A 106 4.26 -14.91 10.53
C ILE A 106 4.34 -16.41 10.20
N GLN A 107 3.98 -17.22 11.20
CA GLN A 107 3.97 -18.68 11.11
C GLN A 107 2.59 -19.19 10.70
N ASN A 108 2.52 -20.46 10.30
CA ASN A 108 1.27 -21.15 9.96
C ASN A 108 0.48 -20.55 8.78
N ALA A 109 1.13 -19.77 7.92
CA ALA A 109 0.54 -19.29 6.69
C ALA A 109 0.35 -20.44 5.67
N THR A 110 -0.78 -20.43 4.95
CA THR A 110 -1.02 -21.32 3.81
C THR A 110 -0.03 -21.02 2.66
N PRO A 111 0.14 -21.91 1.66
CA PRO A 111 1.00 -21.61 0.52
C PRO A 111 0.65 -20.30 -0.20
N ASP A 112 -0.65 -20.03 -0.39
CA ASP A 112 -1.12 -18.81 -1.04
C ASP A 112 -0.83 -17.57 -0.19
N GLU A 113 -1.04 -17.67 1.13
CA GLU A 113 -0.69 -16.60 2.06
C GLU A 113 0.81 -16.33 2.09
N LYS A 114 1.65 -17.38 2.04
CA LYS A 114 3.11 -17.24 1.97
C LYS A 114 3.53 -16.52 0.69
N ALA A 115 2.88 -16.76 -0.43
CA ALA A 115 3.15 -16.02 -1.66
C ALA A 115 2.79 -14.53 -1.52
N ALA A 116 1.63 -14.21 -0.94
CA ALA A 116 1.21 -12.84 -0.68
C ALA A 116 2.14 -12.11 0.31
N ILE A 117 2.50 -12.77 1.42
CA ILE A 117 3.43 -12.26 2.42
C ILE A 117 4.84 -12.07 1.81
N GLY A 118 5.29 -13.04 1.01
CA GLY A 118 6.59 -12.97 0.34
C GLY A 118 6.68 -11.83 -0.68
N SER A 119 5.57 -11.49 -1.35
CA SER A 119 5.51 -10.31 -2.23
C SER A 119 5.68 -9.01 -1.45
N MET A 120 4.99 -8.87 -0.30
CA MET A 120 5.16 -7.71 0.59
C MET A 120 6.60 -7.60 1.12
N GLU A 121 7.18 -8.73 1.53
CA GLU A 121 8.57 -8.80 1.99
C GLU A 121 9.54 -8.38 0.89
N HIS A 122 9.34 -8.85 -0.34
CA HIS A 122 10.18 -8.50 -1.48
C HIS A 122 10.18 -6.99 -1.75
N THR A 123 9.00 -6.35 -1.72
CA THR A 123 8.88 -4.89 -1.87
C THR A 123 9.65 -4.14 -0.79
N LEU A 124 9.52 -4.54 0.49
CA LEU A 124 10.27 -3.90 1.57
C LEU A 124 11.78 -4.09 1.44
N ARG A 125 12.24 -5.24 0.92
CA ARG A 125 13.68 -5.45 0.64
C ARG A 125 14.18 -4.52 -0.45
N MET A 126 13.39 -4.27 -1.49
CA MET A 126 13.72 -3.31 -2.55
C MET A 126 13.79 -1.88 -1.99
N LEU A 127 12.80 -1.48 -1.18
CA LEU A 127 12.79 -0.18 -0.49
C LEU A 127 14.04 0.00 0.39
N ALA A 128 14.36 -0.98 1.24
CA ALA A 128 15.56 -0.95 2.07
C ALA A 128 16.85 -0.87 1.24
N GLY A 129 16.90 -1.57 0.10
CA GLY A 129 18.00 -1.46 -0.86
C GLY A 129 18.19 -0.04 -1.40
N ALA A 130 17.10 0.59 -1.86
CA ALA A 130 17.11 1.95 -2.37
C ALA A 130 17.52 2.98 -1.29
N LEU A 131 16.98 2.85 -0.07
CA LEU A 131 17.31 3.74 1.04
C LEU A 131 18.79 3.66 1.47
N ARG A 132 19.41 2.47 1.38
CA ARG A 132 20.85 2.31 1.64
C ARG A 132 21.71 3.05 0.63
N LEU A 133 21.32 3.06 -0.64
CA LEU A 133 22.03 3.82 -1.68
C LEU A 133 21.96 5.32 -1.39
N VAL A 134 20.76 5.84 -1.08
CA VAL A 134 20.56 7.26 -0.74
C VAL A 134 21.37 7.66 0.50
N ALA A 135 21.41 6.82 1.54
CA ALA A 135 22.19 7.09 2.73
C ALA A 135 23.70 7.10 2.47
N ALA A 136 24.19 6.21 1.59
CA ALA A 136 25.60 6.16 1.20
C ALA A 136 26.03 7.41 0.41
N ASP A 137 25.20 7.87 -0.53
CA ASP A 137 25.45 9.09 -1.32
C ASP A 137 25.50 10.34 -0.44
N HIS A 138 24.64 10.43 0.58
CA HIS A 138 24.63 11.57 1.49
C HIS A 138 25.90 11.65 2.34
N LEU A 139 26.42 10.50 2.80
CA LEU A 139 27.68 10.45 3.56
C LEU A 139 28.89 10.84 2.70
N ALA A 140 28.92 10.44 1.42
CA ALA A 140 29.98 10.81 0.50
C ALA A 140 30.03 12.33 0.24
N GLN A 141 28.86 12.98 0.12
CA GLN A 141 28.78 14.43 -0.12
C GLN A 141 29.15 15.28 1.11
N THR A 142 29.01 14.75 2.33
CA THR A 142 29.38 15.47 3.57
C THR A 142 30.86 15.35 3.95
N ALA A 143 31.65 14.55 3.21
CA ALA A 143 33.06 14.29 3.50
C ALA A 143 34.04 15.11 2.64
N GLU A 144 33.53 15.96 1.73
CA GLU A 144 34.28 16.96 0.96
C GLU A 144 34.24 18.35 1.61
#